data_AF-Q6QJL2-F1
#
_entry.id   AF-Q6QJL2-F1
#
_cell.length_a   1.000
_cell.length_b   1.000
_cell.length_c   1.000
_cell.angle_alpha   90.00
_cell.angle_beta   90.00
_cell.angle_gamma   90.00
#
_symmetry.space_group_name_H-M   'P 1'
#
loop_
_entity.id
_entity.type
_entity.pdbx_description
1 polymer ?
#
loop_
_entity_poly.entity_id
_entity_poly.type
_entity_poly.pdbx_seq_one_letter_code
_entity_poly.pdbx_strand_id
1 'polypeptide(L)'
;LMVLSCSAQLWPWQKGQGSRPHHGRQQHQFQHQCDIQRLTASEPSRRVRSEAGVTEIWDHDTPEFQCTGFVAVRVVIQPGGLLLPSYSNAPYITFVEQGRGVQGVVIPGCPETFQSDSEFEYPQSQRGRHSRQSESEEESSRGDQHQKIFRIREGDVIPS
;
A
#
# COMPACT_ATOMS: atom_id res chain seq x y z
N LEU A 1 9.58 -7.64 -8.35
CA LEU A 1 9.46 -7.40 -6.89
C LEU A 1 8.20 -8.14 -6.44
N MET A 2 8.33 -9.10 -5.53
CA MET A 2 7.21 -9.83 -4.95
C MET A 2 7.10 -9.43 -3.48
N VAL A 3 5.88 -9.12 -3.06
CA VAL A 3 5.60 -8.56 -1.75
C VAL A 3 4.36 -9.24 -1.18
N LEU A 4 4.44 -9.67 0.07
CA LEU A 4 3.31 -10.20 0.83
C LEU A 4 2.91 -9.20 1.90
N SER A 5 1.69 -8.68 1.80
CA SER A 5 1.09 -7.78 2.77
C SER A 5 0.04 -8.53 3.59
N CYS A 6 0.04 -8.29 4.90
CA CYS A 6 -0.92 -8.84 5.84
C CYS A 6 -1.65 -7.68 6.52
N SER A 7 -2.96 -7.55 6.29
CA SER A 7 -3.78 -6.45 6.81
C SER A 7 -4.71 -6.94 7.91
N ALA A 8 -4.71 -6.27 9.05
CA ALA A 8 -5.63 -6.57 10.16
C ALA A 8 -7.01 -5.96 9.87
N GLN A 9 -8.01 -6.76 9.52
CA GLN A 9 -9.35 -6.23 9.31
C GLN A 9 -10.00 -5.91 10.65
N LEU A 10 -10.02 -4.61 10.99
CA LEU A 10 -10.89 -4.10 12.04
C LEU A 10 -12.33 -4.18 11.52
N TRP A 11 -13.11 -5.11 12.08
CA TRP A 11 -14.56 -5.07 11.85
C TRP A 11 -15.10 -3.70 12.23
N PRO A 12 -15.94 -3.07 11.37
CA PRO A 12 -16.62 -1.87 11.77
C PRO A 12 -17.55 -2.22 12.93
N TRP A 13 -17.26 -1.65 14.09
CA TRP A 13 -18.26 -1.52 15.14
C TRP A 13 -19.46 -0.79 14.54
N GLN A 14 -20.55 -1.51 14.26
CA GLN A 14 -21.84 -0.87 14.04
C GLN A 14 -22.22 -0.17 15.34
N LYS A 15 -21.89 1.12 15.46
CA LYS A 15 -22.51 2.01 16.44
C LYS A 15 -23.97 2.24 16.00
N GLY A 16 -24.82 1.25 16.24
CA GLY A 16 -26.27 1.43 16.22
C GLY A 16 -26.69 2.20 17.45
N GLN A 17 -27.05 3.48 17.28
CA GLN A 17 -27.87 4.18 18.27
C GLN A 17 -29.24 3.51 18.31
N GLY A 18 -29.62 2.93 19.45
CA GLY A 18 -30.95 2.33 19.60
C GLY A 18 -31.01 1.30 20.73
N SER A 19 -31.37 1.79 21.91
CA SER A 19 -31.69 1.08 23.16
C SER A 19 -32.25 -0.35 23.02
N ARG A 20 -31.52 -1.36 23.55
CA ARG A 20 -32.02 -2.57 24.28
C ARG A 20 -30.86 -3.51 24.63
N PRO A 21 -30.74 -4.05 25.87
CA PRO A 21 -29.63 -4.91 26.25
C PRO A 21 -29.88 -6.35 25.76
N HIS A 22 -29.34 -6.70 24.60
CA HIS A 22 -29.14 -8.09 24.17
C HIS A 22 -27.64 -8.42 24.16
N HIS A 23 -27.02 -8.40 25.34
CA HIS A 23 -25.57 -8.65 25.47
C HIS A 23 -25.16 -10.12 25.32
N GLY A 24 -26.10 -11.06 25.28
CA GLY A 24 -25.78 -12.50 25.25
C GLY A 24 -25.60 -13.12 23.87
N ARG A 25 -25.94 -12.46 22.75
CA ARG A 25 -25.94 -13.14 21.44
C ARG A 25 -24.70 -12.89 20.59
N GLN A 26 -24.06 -11.73 20.74
CA GLN A 26 -22.81 -11.42 20.02
C GLN A 26 -21.60 -12.12 20.65
N GLN A 27 -21.54 -12.26 21.99
CA GLN A 27 -20.40 -12.92 22.64
C GLN A 27 -20.27 -14.42 22.29
N HIS A 28 -21.39 -15.12 22.12
CA HIS A 28 -21.37 -16.53 21.71
C HIS A 28 -20.84 -16.74 20.28
N GLN A 29 -21.03 -15.77 19.38
CA GLN A 29 -20.63 -15.92 17.97
C GLN A 29 -19.10 -15.83 17.80
N PHE A 30 -18.42 -15.01 18.61
CA PHE A 30 -16.95 -14.96 18.68
C PHE A 30 -16.35 -16.19 19.37
N GLN A 31 -17.03 -16.76 20.37
CA GLN A 31 -16.51 -17.92 21.13
C GLN A 31 -16.29 -19.17 20.26
N HIS A 32 -17.00 -19.31 19.15
CA HIS A 32 -16.84 -20.43 18.20
C HIS A 32 -16.03 -20.07 16.96
N GLN A 33 -15.67 -18.80 16.74
CA GLN A 33 -15.00 -18.36 15.51
C GLN A 33 -13.60 -18.95 15.35
N CYS A 34 -12.96 -19.29 16.48
CA CYS A 34 -11.65 -19.93 16.53
C CYS A 34 -11.69 -21.42 16.89
N ASP A 35 -12.87 -22.06 16.89
CA ASP A 35 -13.00 -23.50 17.12
C ASP A 35 -12.68 -24.28 15.84
N ILE A 36 -11.40 -24.27 15.45
CA ILE A 36 -10.90 -24.87 14.21
C ILE A 36 -10.40 -26.28 14.49
N GLN A 37 -11.10 -27.28 13.98
CA GLN A 37 -10.75 -28.69 14.17
C GLN A 37 -9.57 -29.14 13.28
N ARG A 38 -9.37 -28.49 12.13
CA ARG A 38 -8.28 -28.81 11.19
C ARG A 38 -7.81 -27.55 10.47
N LEU A 39 -6.52 -27.24 10.58
CA LEU A 39 -5.89 -26.19 9.79
C LEU A 39 -5.51 -26.71 8.41
N THR A 40 -5.71 -25.88 7.38
CA THR A 40 -5.29 -26.18 6.02
C THR A 40 -4.37 -25.10 5.46
N ALA A 41 -3.44 -25.49 4.60
CA ALA A 41 -2.64 -24.51 3.87
C ALA A 41 -3.55 -23.79 2.88
N SER A 42 -3.57 -22.46 2.92
CA SER A 42 -4.44 -21.63 2.09
C SER A 42 -3.68 -21.02 0.91
N GLU A 43 -4.30 -21.05 -0.27
CA GLU A 43 -3.82 -20.42 -1.48
C GLU A 43 -4.66 -19.17 -1.81
N PRO A 44 -4.14 -18.22 -2.61
CA PRO A 44 -4.92 -17.06 -3.02
C PRO A 44 -6.18 -17.47 -3.80
N SER A 45 -7.34 -16.96 -3.40
CA SER A 45 -8.63 -17.26 -4.02
C SER A 45 -8.94 -16.35 -5.21
N ARG A 46 -8.36 -15.15 -5.23
CA ARG A 46 -8.61 -14.14 -6.27
C ARG A 46 -7.32 -13.58 -6.83
N ARG A 47 -7.29 -13.33 -8.15
CA ARG A 47 -6.17 -12.68 -8.85
C ARG A 47 -6.66 -11.52 -9.68
N VAL A 48 -6.03 -10.36 -9.55
CA VAL A 48 -6.29 -9.15 -10.32
C VAL A 48 -5.05 -8.85 -11.16
N ARG A 49 -5.21 -8.83 -12.48
CA ARG A 49 -4.10 -8.51 -13.40
C ARG A 49 -4.09 -7.01 -13.67
N SER A 50 -2.88 -6.46 -13.70
CA SER A 50 -2.59 -5.08 -14.09
C SER A 50 -1.54 -5.10 -15.20
N GLU A 51 -1.31 -3.95 -15.84
CA GLU A 51 -0.34 -3.79 -16.93
C GLU A 51 1.05 -4.35 -16.57
N ALA A 52 1.54 -4.02 -15.36
CA ALA A 52 2.89 -4.37 -14.91
C ALA A 52 2.89 -5.33 -13.70
N GLY A 53 1.89 -6.19 -13.56
CA GLY A 53 1.86 -7.11 -12.42
C GLY A 53 0.56 -7.86 -12.17
N VAL A 54 0.53 -8.55 -11.03
CA VAL A 54 -0.66 -9.24 -10.52
C VAL A 54 -0.77 -9.05 -9.01
N THR A 55 -1.99 -8.83 -8.53
CA THR A 55 -2.35 -8.83 -7.12
C THR A 55 -3.17 -10.07 -6.82
N GLU A 56 -2.70 -10.90 -5.90
CA GLU A 56 -3.32 -12.13 -5.45
C GLU A 56 -3.85 -11.94 -4.03
N ILE A 57 -5.07 -12.36 -3.77
CA ILE A 57 -5.79 -12.05 -2.53
C ILE A 57 -6.33 -13.35 -1.96
N TRP A 58 -6.08 -13.56 -0.67
CA TRP A 58 -6.63 -14.68 0.07
C TRP A 58 -8.07 -14.38 0.48
N ASP A 59 -8.88 -15.42 0.60
CA ASP A 59 -10.26 -15.27 1.05
C ASP A 59 -10.29 -15.01 2.56
N HIS A 60 -10.77 -13.83 2.97
CA HIS A 60 -10.93 -13.50 4.38
C HIS A 60 -12.05 -14.28 5.07
N ASP A 61 -12.96 -14.91 4.31
CA ASP A 61 -14.13 -15.61 4.85
C ASP A 61 -13.81 -17.05 5.29
N THR A 62 -12.57 -17.53 5.11
CA THR A 62 -12.20 -18.84 5.64
C THR A 62 -12.12 -18.83 7.16
N PRO A 63 -12.43 -19.95 7.84
CA PRO A 63 -12.36 -20.04 9.30
C PRO A 63 -11.00 -19.61 9.87
N GLU A 64 -9.90 -19.93 9.18
CA GLU A 64 -8.55 -19.58 9.59
C GLU A 64 -8.34 -18.05 9.62
N PHE A 65 -8.71 -17.34 8.54
CA PHE A 65 -8.54 -15.88 8.47
C PHE A 65 -9.56 -15.13 9.32
N GLN A 66 -10.78 -15.65 9.44
CA GLN A 66 -11.78 -15.11 10.35
C GLN A 66 -11.35 -15.21 11.82
N CYS A 67 -10.69 -16.31 12.21
CA CYS A 67 -10.15 -16.47 13.55
C CYS A 67 -8.96 -15.53 13.82
N THR A 68 -8.05 -15.37 12.86
CA THR A 68 -6.86 -14.52 13.07
C THR A 68 -7.14 -13.03 12.91
N GLY A 69 -8.24 -12.65 12.25
CA GLY A 69 -8.64 -11.25 12.06
C GLY A 69 -7.75 -10.50 11.06
N PHE A 70 -6.99 -11.21 10.22
CA PHE A 70 -6.20 -10.61 9.16
C PHE A 70 -6.46 -11.29 7.81
N VAL A 71 -6.08 -10.62 6.73
CA VAL A 71 -6.05 -11.20 5.38
C VAL A 71 -4.68 -11.01 4.74
N ALA A 72 -4.26 -11.98 3.95
CA ALA A 72 -3.05 -11.89 3.14
C ALA A 72 -3.34 -11.38 1.73
N VAL A 73 -2.43 -10.57 1.21
CA VAL A 73 -2.41 -10.07 -0.17
C VAL A 73 -0.98 -10.18 -0.69
N ARG A 74 -0.79 -10.74 -1.88
CA ARG A 74 0.50 -10.82 -2.54
C ARG A 74 0.50 -9.98 -3.79
N VAL A 75 1.48 -9.11 -3.93
CA VAL A 75 1.64 -8.25 -5.10
C VAL A 75 2.92 -8.65 -5.82
N VAL A 76 2.80 -8.97 -7.10
CA VAL A 76 3.92 -9.27 -7.98
C VAL A 76 4.04 -8.13 -8.99
N ILE A 77 5.10 -7.35 -8.87
CA ILE A 77 5.39 -6.20 -9.72
C ILE A 77 6.52 -6.57 -10.68
N GLN A 78 6.28 -6.41 -11.98
CA GLN A 78 7.25 -6.63 -13.04
C GLN A 78 8.31 -5.51 -13.08
N PRO A 79 9.49 -5.73 -13.68
CA PRO A 79 10.49 -4.67 -13.87
C PRO A 79 9.89 -3.44 -14.57
N GLY A 80 10.16 -2.24 -14.02
CA GLY A 80 9.57 -0.99 -14.52
C GLY A 80 8.11 -0.74 -14.11
N GLY A 81 7.48 -1.69 -13.40
CA GLY A 81 6.12 -1.54 -12.89
C GLY A 81 6.03 -0.62 -11.68
N LEU A 82 4.91 0.09 -11.58
CA LEU A 82 4.56 0.95 -10.44
C LEU A 82 3.28 0.42 -9.79
N LEU A 83 3.36 0.07 -8.51
CA LEU A 83 2.16 -0.08 -7.69
C LEU A 83 1.65 1.31 -7.34
N LEU A 84 0.45 1.64 -7.81
CA LEU A 84 -0.13 2.97 -7.59
C LEU A 84 -0.37 3.23 -6.09
N PRO A 85 -0.24 4.49 -5.64
CA PRO A 85 -0.50 4.86 -4.25
C PRO A 85 -1.91 4.44 -3.81
N SER A 86 -1.99 3.82 -2.64
CA SER A 86 -3.25 3.40 -2.03
C SER A 86 -3.14 3.51 -0.52
N TYR A 87 -4.27 3.71 0.15
CA TYR A 87 -4.37 3.68 1.61
C TYR A 87 -5.33 2.56 2.04
N SER A 88 -5.13 2.07 3.26
CA SER A 88 -5.96 1.06 3.89
C SER A 88 -6.61 1.65 5.14
N ASN A 89 -7.82 1.20 5.47
CA ASN A 89 -8.47 1.49 6.74
C ASN A 89 -7.94 0.61 7.89
N ALA A 90 -7.03 -0.29 7.58
CA ALA A 90 -6.41 -1.27 8.45
C ALA A 90 -4.89 -1.17 8.36
N PRO A 91 -4.15 -1.26 9.48
CA PRO A 91 -2.70 -1.36 9.43
C PRO A 91 -2.29 -2.66 8.74
N TYR A 92 -1.15 -2.63 8.06
CA TYR A 92 -0.61 -3.81 7.43
C TYR A 92 0.90 -3.87 7.50
N ILE A 93 1.42 -5.09 7.49
CA ILE A 93 2.86 -5.35 7.41
C ILE A 93 3.14 -5.92 6.04
N THR A 94 4.19 -5.40 5.42
CA THR A 94 4.60 -5.72 4.06
C THR A 94 5.96 -6.41 4.12
N PHE A 95 6.03 -7.67 3.70
CA PHE A 95 7.26 -8.46 3.60
C PHE A 95 7.70 -8.55 2.15
N VAL A 96 8.96 -8.21 1.87
CA VAL A 96 9.52 -8.33 0.52
C VAL A 96 10.02 -9.76 0.31
N GLU A 97 9.18 -10.60 -0.28
CA GLU A 97 9.48 -12.01 -0.55
C GLU A 97 10.60 -12.19 -1.58
N GLN A 98 10.66 -11.33 -2.61
CA GLN A 98 11.67 -11.45 -3.66
C GLN A 98 11.96 -10.12 -4.37
N GLY A 99 13.25 -9.86 -4.63
CA GLY A 99 13.71 -8.77 -5.48
C GLY A 99 14.01 -7.47 -4.71
N ARG A 100 14.00 -6.34 -5.43
CA ARG A 100 14.30 -5.01 -4.87
C ARG A 100 13.52 -3.91 -5.59
N GLY A 101 13.35 -2.77 -4.95
CA GLY A 101 12.60 -1.64 -5.49
C GLY A 101 12.68 -0.39 -4.64
N VAL A 102 11.70 0.48 -4.81
CA VAL A 102 11.53 1.72 -4.07
C VAL A 102 10.09 1.79 -3.55
N GLN A 103 9.91 2.23 -2.31
CA GLN A 103 8.61 2.43 -1.68
C GLN A 103 8.51 3.84 -1.10
N GLY A 104 7.41 4.52 -1.38
CA GLY A 104 7.04 5.78 -0.74
C GLY A 104 5.97 5.54 0.33
N VAL A 105 6.03 6.30 1.42
CA VAL A 105 4.97 6.40 2.42
C VAL A 105 4.68 7.88 2.62
N VAL A 106 3.41 8.26 2.48
CA VAL A 106 2.98 9.65 2.67
C VAL A 106 2.35 9.79 4.04
N ILE A 107 2.96 10.62 4.88
CA ILE A 107 2.42 10.96 6.19
C ILE A 107 1.82 12.37 6.11
N PRO A 108 0.49 12.53 6.28
CA PRO A 108 -0.15 13.83 6.22
C PRO A 108 0.45 14.81 7.25
N GLY A 109 0.76 16.03 6.79
CA GLY A 109 1.35 17.07 7.63
C GLY A 109 2.87 17.01 7.76
N CYS A 110 3.53 15.97 7.25
CA CYS A 110 4.99 15.97 7.12
C CYS A 110 5.42 16.76 5.87
N PRO A 111 6.52 17.54 5.95
CA PRO A 111 7.01 18.30 4.81
C PRO A 111 7.67 17.40 3.76
N GLU A 112 7.74 17.91 2.53
CA GLU A 112 8.58 17.35 1.48
C GLU A 112 10.05 17.54 1.87
N THR A 113 10.81 16.44 1.95
CA THR A 113 12.19 16.44 2.48
C THR A 113 13.24 16.12 1.44
N PHE A 114 12.81 15.73 0.23
CA PHE A 114 13.66 15.49 -0.91
C PHE A 114 13.25 16.45 -2.02
N GLN A 115 14.27 17.03 -2.65
CA GLN A 115 14.11 17.88 -3.83
C GLN A 115 15.04 17.34 -4.91
N SER A 116 14.55 17.20 -6.14
CA SER A 116 15.40 16.91 -7.29
C SER A 116 15.44 18.14 -8.19
N ASP A 117 16.63 18.64 -8.49
CA ASP A 117 16.79 19.64 -9.54
C ASP A 117 16.41 19.00 -10.87
N SER A 118 15.64 19.72 -11.69
CA SER A 118 15.32 19.27 -13.04
C SER A 118 16.60 19.21 -13.87
N GLU A 119 17.25 18.04 -13.94
CA GLU A 119 18.37 17.74 -14.86
C GLU A 119 17.84 17.70 -16.30
N PHE A 120 17.49 18.86 -16.85
CA PHE A 120 17.57 19.12 -18.28
C PHE A 120 18.87 19.89 -18.54
N GLU A 121 20.01 19.21 -18.37
CA GLU A 121 21.30 19.70 -18.83
C GLU A 121 21.37 19.50 -20.36
N TYR A 122 20.72 20.39 -21.11
CA TYR A 122 21.06 20.55 -22.52
C TYR A 122 22.47 21.15 -22.60
N PRO A 123 23.41 20.59 -23.37
CA PRO A 123 24.69 21.25 -23.61
C PRO A 123 24.41 22.57 -24.33
N GLN A 124 24.55 23.67 -23.60
CA GLN A 124 24.23 25.02 -24.06
C GLN A 124 25.24 25.47 -25.12
N SER A 125 24.99 25.07 -26.37
CA SER A 125 25.57 25.76 -27.52
C SER A 125 24.73 27.00 -27.81
N GLN A 126 25.26 28.15 -27.41
CA GLN A 126 25.06 29.49 -27.96
C GLN A 126 23.64 29.87 -28.43
N ARG A 127 22.99 30.81 -27.73
CA ARG A 127 22.43 32.06 -28.33
C ARG A 127 21.71 32.95 -27.31
N GLY A 128 22.23 34.17 -27.19
CA GLY A 128 21.49 35.43 -27.32
C GLY A 128 20.22 35.69 -26.49
N ARG A 129 20.38 36.52 -25.46
CA ARG A 129 19.53 37.65 -25.05
C ARG A 129 18.19 37.82 -25.80
N HIS A 130 17.06 37.54 -25.12
CA HIS A 130 15.88 38.41 -25.18
C HIS A 130 14.89 38.08 -24.06
N SER A 131 14.62 39.07 -23.19
CA SER A 131 13.48 39.07 -22.29
C SER A 131 12.18 39.05 -23.09
N ARG A 132 11.30 38.07 -22.82
CA ARG A 132 9.85 38.18 -22.96
C ARG A 132 9.19 37.23 -21.96
N GLN A 133 8.35 37.85 -21.15
CA GLN A 133 7.53 37.33 -20.08
C GLN A 133 6.50 36.35 -20.66
N SER A 134 6.53 35.10 -20.23
CA SER A 134 5.45 34.12 -20.38
C SER A 134 5.25 33.43 -19.04
N GLU A 135 4.19 33.81 -18.33
CA GLU A 135 3.76 33.27 -17.04
C GLU A 135 3.29 31.79 -17.09
N SER A 136 3.67 31.06 -18.15
CA SER A 136 3.26 29.68 -18.43
C SER A 136 4.43 28.68 -18.51
N GLU A 137 5.67 29.12 -18.28
CA GLU A 137 6.88 28.27 -18.32
C GLU A 137 7.51 28.02 -16.93
N GLU A 138 6.93 28.58 -15.86
CA GLU A 138 7.49 28.48 -14.49
C GLU A 138 7.18 27.18 -13.74
N GLU A 139 6.31 26.32 -14.29
CA GLU A 139 6.00 25.01 -13.68
C GLU A 139 6.97 23.90 -14.14
N SER A 140 7.56 24.01 -15.33
CA SER A 140 8.48 22.97 -15.85
C SER A 140 9.91 23.07 -15.35
N SER A 141 10.27 24.17 -14.67
CA SER A 141 11.61 24.42 -14.10
C SER A 141 11.64 24.31 -12.58
N ARG A 142 10.50 24.03 -11.92
CA ARG A 142 10.48 23.75 -10.48
C ARG A 142 10.81 22.27 -10.32
N GLY A 143 12.00 22.01 -9.76
CA GLY A 143 12.41 20.66 -9.37
C GLY A 143 11.34 19.96 -8.53
N ASP A 144 11.28 18.63 -8.64
CA ASP A 144 10.32 17.80 -7.89
C ASP A 144 10.59 17.92 -6.39
N GLN A 145 9.53 17.95 -5.58
CA GLN A 145 9.61 17.93 -4.12
C GLN A 145 8.68 16.85 -3.59
N HIS A 146 9.24 15.90 -2.84
CA HIS A 146 8.47 14.77 -2.33
C HIS A 146 8.98 14.27 -0.96
N GLN A 147 8.15 13.46 -0.30
CA GLN A 147 8.51 12.85 0.98
C GLN A 147 9.56 11.77 0.73
N LYS A 148 10.19 11.32 1.82
CA LYS A 148 11.25 10.32 1.74
C LYS A 148 10.77 9.05 1.06
N ILE A 149 11.53 8.62 0.06
CA ILE A 149 11.42 7.29 -0.55
C ILE A 149 12.43 6.33 0.09
N PHE A 150 12.03 5.08 0.23
CA PHE A 150 12.83 4.01 0.83
C PHE A 150 13.23 3.00 -0.23
N ARG A 151 14.50 2.62 -0.28
CA ARG A 151 14.94 1.48 -1.08
C ARG A 151 14.63 0.21 -0.31
N ILE A 152 13.98 -0.74 -0.97
CA ILE A 152 13.54 -2.00 -0.37
C ILE A 152 14.16 -3.18 -1.11
N ARG A 153 14.39 -4.27 -0.39
CA ARG A 153 14.99 -5.50 -0.90
C ARG A 153 14.42 -6.72 -0.18
N GLU A 154 14.68 -7.88 -0.77
CA GLU A 154 14.32 -9.19 -0.22
C GLU A 154 14.70 -9.32 1.26
N GLY A 155 13.73 -9.78 2.06
CA GLY A 155 13.85 -9.92 3.50
C GLY A 155 13.42 -8.69 4.31
N ASP A 156 13.19 -7.53 3.68
CA ASP A 156 12.70 -6.34 4.40
C ASP A 156 11.26 -6.55 4.89
N VAL A 157 10.98 -6.06 6.11
CA VAL A 157 9.66 -6.02 6.73
C VAL A 157 9.29 -4.56 6.99
N ILE A 158 8.18 -4.11 6.40
CA ILE A 158 7.80 -2.71 6.35
C ILE A 158 6.44 -2.54 7.02
N PRO A 159 6.36 -1.80 8.15
CA PRO A 159 5.08 -1.44 8.75
C PRO A 159 4.43 -0.30 7.95
N SER A 160 3.12 -0.37 7.72
CA SER A 160 2.35 0.64 6.97
C SER A 160 0.96 0.87 7.56
#